data_AF-A0A941X4Y9-F1
#
_entry.id   AF-A0A941X4Y9-F1
#
_cell.length_a   1.000
_cell.length_b   1.000
_cell.length_c   1.000
_cell.angle_alpha   90.00
_cell.angle_beta   90.00
_cell.angle_gamma   90.00
#
_symmetry.space_group_name_H-M   'P 1'
#
loop_
_entity.id
_entity.type
_entity.pdbx_description
1 polymer ?
#
loop_
_entity_poly.entity_id
_entity_poly.type
_entity_poly.pdbx_seq_one_letter_code
_entity_poly.pdbx_strand_id
1 'polypeptide(L)'
;MLVVSGIILTCLSGLLLTGVIGTRFSWTERIGLSFPLGMTLQTVVMALLDLMHIPLTSFSVLSAGAVTFALLMFIVARYRGFESFRITSAMLDDWKQANLVWVLLIILIGYCEYMNFSKCMFFPPSDRDSLAAFDTLGFVAAQDHTYMRMSLFDADYNPSIHRAGGSIAYAPFVQMSYAYVYILGAETSKSIPALMYLFFVIAFYGILRRNTGKTVAALSTLFMMMAPEMLAFSSLSTTNVMQAIFAGLGIAYTASWLRSRNDDELYAGALLLGANMWCRNEGIVFIGAACVILLIDCIRRKSYRKGLYFTGLSLLPAIIWFIYMKIGGLYTEGMAITHLFWDGEKAGLIVNGFWSLFTNPIYYGWTFSVFAIFILGNSWFMIKRKDNLALLGMIVLSIVFYGLVVYHVDYVWDSIQNVLAYSAKRFFFCFVPMCWYFAATTQIARKGSEYIERFLSLK
;
A
#
# COMPACT_ATOMS: atom_id res chain seq x y z
N MET A 1 4.52 21.21 -17.93
CA MET A 1 3.87 20.39 -18.98
C MET A 1 4.25 18.91 -18.86
N LEU A 2 5.54 18.54 -18.88
CA LEU A 2 5.97 17.13 -18.84
C LEU A 2 5.54 16.36 -17.59
N VAL A 3 5.64 16.96 -16.39
CA VAL A 3 5.16 16.34 -15.13
C VAL A 3 3.70 15.92 -15.22
N VAL A 4 2.83 16.82 -15.70
CA VAL A 4 1.39 16.56 -15.84
C VAL A 4 1.14 15.43 -16.84
N SER A 5 1.79 15.46 -18.00
CA SER A 5 1.69 14.40 -19.00
C SER A 5 2.15 13.04 -18.44
N GLY A 6 3.23 13.01 -17.66
CA GLY A 6 3.73 11.80 -17.00
C GLY A 6 2.75 11.24 -15.98
N ILE A 7 2.19 12.09 -15.11
CA ILE A 7 1.17 11.69 -14.13
C ILE A 7 -0.07 11.14 -14.84
N ILE A 8 -0.54 11.81 -15.90
CA ILE A 8 -1.69 11.33 -16.69
C ILE A 8 -1.37 9.96 -17.29
N LEU A 9 -0.20 9.78 -17.90
CA LEU A 9 0.22 8.50 -18.48
C LEU A 9 0.28 7.39 -17.40
N THR A 10 0.77 7.71 -16.21
CA THR A 10 0.84 6.80 -15.07
C THR A 10 -0.57 6.37 -14.63
N CYS A 11 -1.48 7.33 -14.44
CA CYS A 11 -2.88 7.06 -14.12
C CYS A 11 -3.56 6.22 -15.20
N LEU A 12 -3.40 6.56 -16.48
CA LEU A 12 -4.00 5.81 -17.58
C LEU A 12 -3.46 4.37 -17.66
N SER A 13 -2.15 4.18 -17.43
CA SER A 13 -1.52 2.86 -17.38
C SER A 13 -2.07 2.02 -16.23
N GLY A 14 -2.20 2.59 -15.03
CA GLY A 14 -2.81 1.89 -13.91
C GLY A 14 -4.30 1.60 -14.13
N LEU A 15 -5.04 2.52 -14.76
CA LEU A 15 -6.43 2.30 -15.14
C LEU A 15 -6.56 1.11 -16.10
N LEU A 16 -5.72 1.04 -17.13
CA LEU A 16 -5.67 -0.11 -18.04
C LEU A 16 -5.27 -1.40 -17.30
N LEU A 17 -4.34 -1.34 -16.37
CA LEU A 17 -3.96 -2.49 -15.55
C LEU A 17 -5.16 -3.02 -14.75
N THR A 18 -6.02 -2.16 -14.18
CA THR A 18 -7.27 -2.62 -13.56
C THR A 18 -8.20 -3.33 -14.56
N GLY A 19 -8.19 -2.92 -15.84
CA GLY A 19 -8.94 -3.59 -16.92
C GLY A 19 -8.35 -4.95 -17.30
N VAL A 20 -7.02 -5.08 -17.27
CA VAL A 20 -6.33 -6.36 -17.47
C VAL A 20 -6.66 -7.35 -16.35
N ILE A 21 -6.67 -6.87 -15.10
CA ILE A 21 -7.01 -7.68 -13.92
C ILE A 21 -8.43 -8.22 -14.04
N GLY A 22 -9.42 -7.36 -14.30
CA GLY A 22 -10.81 -7.75 -14.24
C GLY A 22 -11.82 -6.71 -14.71
N THR A 23 -13.04 -7.16 -15.01
CA THR A 23 -14.13 -6.29 -15.46
C THR A 23 -15.02 -5.81 -14.32
N ARG A 24 -14.95 -6.45 -13.14
CA ARG A 24 -15.90 -6.22 -12.03
C ARG A 24 -15.56 -5.03 -11.14
N PHE A 25 -14.43 -4.36 -11.35
CA PHE A 25 -14.09 -3.17 -10.57
C PHE A 25 -15.05 -2.02 -10.87
N SER A 26 -15.58 -1.41 -9.80
CA SER A 26 -16.30 -0.15 -9.93
C SER A 26 -15.36 0.97 -10.38
N TRP A 27 -15.90 2.04 -10.95
CA TRP A 27 -15.12 3.19 -11.40
C TRP A 27 -14.45 3.89 -10.24
N THR A 28 -15.09 3.92 -9.07
CA THR A 28 -14.45 4.39 -7.83
C THR A 28 -13.18 3.61 -7.54
N GLU A 29 -13.22 2.28 -7.58
CA GLU A 29 -12.03 1.46 -7.37
C GLU A 29 -11.01 1.59 -8.49
N ARG A 30 -11.46 1.64 -9.75
CA ARG A 30 -10.58 1.80 -10.90
C ARG A 30 -9.80 3.11 -10.84
N ILE A 31 -10.49 4.21 -10.54
CA ILE A 31 -9.89 5.51 -10.33
C ILE A 31 -8.94 5.41 -9.14
N GLY A 32 -9.41 4.99 -7.97
CA GLY A 32 -8.56 4.93 -6.77
C GLY A 32 -7.32 4.05 -6.91
N LEU A 33 -7.39 2.95 -7.66
CA LEU A 33 -6.25 2.06 -7.91
C LEU A 33 -5.34 2.55 -9.03
N SER A 34 -5.76 3.51 -9.85
CA SER A 34 -5.03 3.86 -11.07
C SER A 34 -3.67 4.47 -10.79
N PHE A 35 -3.55 5.41 -9.85
CA PHE A 35 -2.25 5.98 -9.53
C PHE A 35 -1.33 5.01 -8.78
N PRO A 36 -1.75 4.31 -7.69
CA PRO A 36 -0.89 3.37 -6.98
C PRO A 36 -0.34 2.25 -7.86
N LEU A 37 -1.20 1.61 -8.67
CA LEU A 37 -0.78 0.54 -9.58
C LEU A 37 0.02 1.08 -10.76
N GLY A 38 -0.38 2.23 -11.31
CA GLY A 38 0.36 2.89 -12.39
C GLY A 38 1.78 3.26 -11.98
N MET A 39 1.94 3.87 -10.81
CA MET A 39 3.26 4.26 -10.28
C MET A 39 4.11 3.03 -9.96
N THR A 40 3.51 1.94 -9.47
CA THR A 40 4.22 0.67 -9.27
C THR A 40 4.78 0.17 -10.60
N LEU A 41 3.94 0.15 -11.64
CA LEU A 41 4.36 -0.28 -12.97
C LEU A 41 5.47 0.64 -13.54
N GLN A 42 5.32 1.95 -13.38
CA GLN A 42 6.29 2.94 -13.84
C GLN A 42 7.66 2.75 -13.17
N THR A 43 7.70 2.53 -11.85
CA THR A 43 8.98 2.29 -11.15
C THR A 43 9.60 0.95 -11.49
N VAL A 44 8.81 -0.10 -11.72
CA VAL A 44 9.33 -1.38 -12.23
C VAL A 44 9.94 -1.19 -13.61
N VAL A 45 9.28 -0.46 -14.50
CA VAL A 45 9.81 -0.15 -15.84
C VAL A 45 11.11 0.65 -15.74
N MET A 46 11.18 1.65 -14.86
CA MET A 46 12.42 2.40 -14.63
C MET A 46 13.55 1.52 -14.10
N ALA A 47 13.27 0.60 -13.16
CA ALA A 47 14.26 -0.35 -12.70
C ALA A 47 14.77 -1.26 -13.83
N LEU A 48 13.89 -1.70 -14.73
CA LEU A 48 14.28 -2.52 -15.88
C LEU A 48 15.13 -1.74 -16.89
N LEU A 49 14.78 -0.47 -17.17
CA LEU A 49 15.59 0.40 -18.02
C LEU A 49 17.01 0.54 -17.45
N ASP A 50 17.09 0.83 -16.16
CA ASP A 50 18.37 1.07 -15.49
C ASP A 50 19.22 -0.21 -15.38
N LEU A 51 18.57 -1.37 -15.19
CA LEU A 51 19.20 -2.69 -15.26
C LEU A 51 19.80 -2.97 -16.65
N MET A 52 19.13 -2.48 -17.71
CA MET A 52 19.62 -2.53 -19.09
C MET A 52 20.63 -1.42 -19.41
N HIS A 53 21.05 -0.63 -18.41
CA HIS A 53 21.93 0.53 -18.56
C HIS A 53 21.39 1.62 -19.49
N ILE A 54 20.08 1.69 -19.68
CA ILE A 54 19.42 2.77 -20.41
C ILE A 54 19.29 3.96 -19.45
N PRO A 55 19.86 5.14 -19.76
CA PRO A 55 19.80 6.30 -18.88
C PRO A 55 18.35 6.71 -18.58
N LEU A 56 18.05 7.03 -17.33
CA LEU A 56 16.76 7.51 -16.84
C LEU A 56 16.59 9.01 -17.17
N THR A 57 16.23 9.29 -18.43
CA THR A 57 15.93 10.63 -18.93
C THR A 57 14.43 10.78 -19.13
N SER A 58 13.96 12.02 -19.30
CA SER A 58 12.54 12.27 -19.58
C SER A 58 12.07 11.53 -20.84
N PHE A 59 12.92 11.46 -21.86
CA PHE A 59 12.63 10.73 -23.10
C PHE A 59 12.51 9.21 -22.87
N SER A 60 13.50 8.57 -22.24
CA SER A 60 13.50 7.11 -22.07
C SER A 60 12.36 6.66 -21.15
N VAL A 61 12.13 7.40 -20.06
CA VAL A 61 11.12 7.04 -19.06
C VAL A 61 9.69 7.27 -19.58
N LEU A 62 9.43 8.35 -20.32
CA LEU A 62 8.12 8.56 -20.97
C LEU A 62 7.89 7.60 -22.13
N SER A 63 8.91 7.31 -22.94
CA SER A 63 8.78 6.36 -24.06
C SER A 63 8.48 4.96 -23.56
N ALA A 64 9.19 4.49 -22.52
CA ALA A 64 8.91 3.20 -21.92
C ALA A 64 7.54 3.14 -21.23
N GLY A 65 7.10 4.24 -20.61
CA GLY A 65 5.73 4.38 -20.11
C GLY A 65 4.69 4.29 -21.22
N ALA A 66 4.92 4.94 -22.36
CA ALA A 66 4.02 4.91 -23.52
C ALA A 66 3.96 3.52 -24.17
N VAL A 67 5.08 2.82 -24.29
CA VAL A 67 5.15 1.42 -24.75
C VAL A 67 4.35 0.51 -23.80
N THR A 68 4.53 0.70 -22.50
CA THR A 68 3.79 -0.05 -21.48
C THR A 68 2.29 0.19 -21.57
N PHE A 69 1.88 1.46 -21.71
CA PHE A 69 0.50 1.85 -21.93
C PHE A 69 -0.09 1.19 -23.19
N ALA A 70 0.63 1.24 -24.32
CA ALA A 70 0.21 0.61 -25.57
C ALA A 70 0.07 -0.91 -25.44
N LEU A 71 1.00 -1.57 -24.74
CA LEU A 71 0.95 -3.01 -24.47
C LEU A 71 -0.28 -3.37 -23.62
N LEU A 72 -0.54 -2.63 -22.54
CA LEU A 72 -1.72 -2.85 -21.71
C LEU A 72 -3.01 -2.62 -22.50
N MET A 73 -3.05 -1.58 -23.34
CA MET A 73 -4.19 -1.29 -24.20
C MET A 73 -4.44 -2.44 -25.18
N PHE A 74 -3.38 -2.97 -25.80
CA PHE A 74 -3.47 -4.13 -26.67
C PHE A 74 -4.00 -5.36 -25.93
N ILE A 75 -3.50 -5.65 -24.73
CA ILE A 75 -3.96 -6.79 -23.91
C ILE A 75 -5.45 -6.64 -23.57
N VAL A 76 -5.88 -5.45 -23.14
CA VAL A 76 -7.29 -5.17 -22.87
C VAL A 76 -8.12 -5.38 -24.13
N ALA A 77 -7.74 -4.75 -25.25
CA ALA A 77 -8.48 -4.83 -26.50
C ALA A 77 -8.61 -6.28 -27.01
N ARG A 78 -7.53 -7.06 -26.90
CA ARG A 78 -7.44 -8.41 -27.46
C ARG A 78 -8.09 -9.48 -26.59
N TYR A 79 -8.02 -9.36 -25.26
CA TYR A 79 -8.37 -10.45 -24.34
C TYR A 79 -9.49 -10.12 -23.35
N ARG A 80 -9.79 -8.84 -23.10
CA ARG A 80 -10.80 -8.43 -22.11
C ARG A 80 -11.97 -7.67 -22.71
N GLY A 81 -11.75 -6.94 -23.80
CA GLY A 81 -12.69 -5.96 -24.34
C GLY A 81 -12.80 -4.70 -23.47
N PHE A 82 -13.11 -3.57 -24.10
CA PHE A 82 -13.32 -2.29 -23.41
C PHE A 82 -14.65 -2.19 -22.67
N GLU A 83 -15.49 -3.23 -22.72
CA GLU A 83 -16.72 -3.29 -21.91
C GLU A 83 -16.42 -3.23 -20.40
N SER A 84 -15.22 -3.65 -20.00
CA SER A 84 -14.67 -3.51 -18.65
C SER A 84 -14.66 -2.05 -18.13
N PHE A 85 -14.65 -1.06 -19.02
CA PHE A 85 -14.68 0.37 -18.71
C PHE A 85 -16.06 1.00 -18.94
N ARG A 86 -17.11 0.25 -19.27
CA ARG A 86 -18.44 0.86 -19.40
C ARG A 86 -18.93 1.35 -18.04
N ILE A 87 -19.35 2.61 -17.99
CA ILE A 87 -20.11 3.13 -16.85
C ILE A 87 -21.47 2.43 -16.87
N THR A 88 -21.78 1.65 -15.85
CA THR A 88 -23.09 0.99 -15.72
C THR A 88 -24.06 1.88 -14.93
N SER A 89 -25.37 1.72 -15.16
CA SER A 89 -26.41 2.49 -14.45
C SER A 89 -26.34 2.34 -12.93
N ALA A 90 -25.98 1.14 -12.44
CA ALA A 90 -25.75 0.85 -11.02
C ALA A 90 -24.64 1.74 -10.40
N MET A 91 -23.76 2.32 -11.21
CA MET A 91 -22.67 3.20 -10.77
C MET A 91 -23.10 4.67 -10.73
N LEU A 92 -24.19 5.02 -11.43
CA LEU A 92 -24.82 6.35 -11.40
C LEU A 92 -25.90 6.46 -10.31
N ASP A 93 -26.40 5.33 -9.81
CA ASP A 93 -27.42 5.30 -8.76
C ASP A 93 -26.91 5.77 -7.38
N ASP A 94 -25.59 5.92 -7.21
CA ASP A 94 -24.98 6.51 -5.99
C ASP A 94 -25.53 7.89 -5.64
N TRP A 95 -25.64 8.72 -6.68
CA TRP A 95 -26.16 10.08 -6.59
C TRP A 95 -27.67 10.09 -6.37
N LYS A 96 -28.40 9.12 -6.95
CA LYS A 96 -29.85 9.02 -6.82
C LYS A 96 -30.31 8.62 -5.43
N GLN A 97 -29.49 7.86 -4.70
CA GLN A 97 -29.80 7.44 -3.34
C GLN A 97 -29.10 8.32 -2.29
N ALA A 98 -28.46 9.43 -2.69
CA ALA A 98 -27.63 10.22 -1.80
C ALA A 98 -28.43 10.72 -0.59
N ASN A 99 -27.87 10.56 0.61
CA ASN A 99 -28.41 11.14 1.83
C ASN A 99 -27.48 12.25 2.32
N LEU A 100 -28.03 13.20 3.10
CA LEU A 100 -27.31 14.39 3.55
C LEU A 100 -26.06 14.04 4.38
N VAL A 101 -26.13 12.99 5.21
CA VAL A 101 -25.00 12.55 6.05
C VAL A 101 -23.86 12.04 5.18
N TRP A 102 -24.16 11.21 4.18
CA TRP A 102 -23.17 10.75 3.22
C TRP A 102 -22.53 11.91 2.45
N VAL A 103 -23.32 12.89 1.99
CA VAL A 103 -22.78 14.09 1.32
C VAL A 103 -21.84 14.85 2.24
N LEU A 104 -22.24 15.08 3.49
CA LEU A 104 -21.39 15.75 4.50
C LEU A 104 -20.08 14.99 4.72
N LEU A 105 -20.14 13.66 4.84
CA LEU A 105 -18.94 12.82 5.02
C LEU A 105 -18.00 12.91 3.81
N ILE A 106 -18.52 12.89 2.58
CA ILE A 106 -17.71 13.05 1.37
C ILE A 106 -17.07 14.44 1.32
N ILE A 107 -17.79 15.51 1.71
CA ILE A 107 -17.23 16.86 1.80
C ILE A 107 -16.10 16.91 2.83
N LEU A 108 -16.29 16.32 4.01
CA LEU A 108 -15.25 16.26 5.05
C LEU A 108 -14.01 15.48 4.60
N ILE A 109 -14.20 14.34 3.93
CA ILE A 109 -13.10 13.57 3.33
C ILE A 109 -12.36 14.44 2.30
N GLY A 110 -13.08 15.09 1.40
CA GLY A 110 -12.49 15.97 0.39
C GLY A 110 -11.73 17.15 1.01
N TYR A 111 -12.25 17.73 2.09
CA TYR A 111 -11.60 18.81 2.83
C TYR A 111 -10.31 18.35 3.52
N CYS A 112 -10.35 17.22 4.23
CA CYS A 112 -9.16 16.65 4.87
C CYS A 112 -8.08 16.27 3.84
N GLU A 113 -8.49 15.70 2.70
CA GLU A 113 -7.55 15.39 1.61
C GLU A 113 -6.99 16.66 0.98
N TYR A 114 -7.82 17.68 0.77
CA TYR A 114 -7.34 18.98 0.27
C TYR A 114 -6.29 19.59 1.20
N MET A 115 -6.48 19.52 2.52
CA MET A 115 -5.49 19.98 3.50
C MET A 115 -4.17 19.18 3.38
N ASN A 116 -4.26 17.85 3.29
CA ASN A 116 -3.09 16.98 3.10
C ASN A 116 -2.35 17.31 1.79
N PHE A 117 -3.08 17.37 0.68
CA PHE A 117 -2.55 17.67 -0.64
C PHE A 117 -1.90 19.06 -0.69
N SER A 118 -2.55 20.07 -0.09
CA SER A 118 -1.99 21.41 0.02
C SER A 118 -0.69 21.43 0.83
N LYS A 119 -0.64 20.68 1.94
CA LYS A 119 0.58 20.54 2.76
C LYS A 119 1.72 19.86 1.99
N CYS A 120 1.40 18.89 1.12
CA CYS A 120 2.38 18.28 0.24
C CYS A 120 2.96 19.29 -0.75
N MET A 121 2.10 20.07 -1.41
CA MET A 121 2.51 20.97 -2.48
C MET A 121 3.17 22.27 -1.98
N PHE A 122 2.79 22.75 -0.80
CA PHE A 122 3.27 24.03 -0.27
C PHE A 122 4.56 23.92 0.54
N PHE A 123 4.69 22.89 1.39
CA PHE A 123 5.87 22.74 2.25
C PHE A 123 6.89 21.80 1.61
N PRO A 124 8.18 22.14 1.58
CA PRO A 124 9.21 21.26 1.07
C PRO A 124 9.38 20.00 1.95
N PRO A 125 10.04 18.94 1.44
CA PRO A 125 10.55 17.85 2.27
C PRO A 125 11.42 18.43 3.39
N SER A 126 11.19 17.99 4.62
CA SER A 126 11.85 18.58 5.80
C SER A 126 12.17 17.57 6.90
N ASP A 127 11.51 16.41 6.91
CA ASP A 127 11.84 15.36 7.87
C ASP A 127 13.16 14.68 7.52
N ARG A 128 13.85 14.19 8.56
CA ARG A 128 15.18 13.59 8.45
C ARG A 128 15.22 12.45 7.44
N ASP A 129 14.23 11.57 7.41
CA ASP A 129 14.29 10.38 6.56
C ASP A 129 14.01 10.70 5.09
N SER A 130 13.12 11.67 4.82
CA SER A 130 12.99 12.24 3.48
C SER A 130 14.31 12.83 2.99
N LEU A 131 14.97 13.67 3.79
CA LEU A 131 16.20 14.37 3.40
C LEU A 131 17.46 13.49 3.42
N ALA A 132 17.53 12.47 4.26
CA ALA A 132 18.71 11.61 4.36
C ALA A 132 18.66 10.43 3.39
N ALA A 133 17.47 10.03 2.97
CA ALA A 133 17.28 8.84 2.15
C ALA A 133 16.33 9.12 0.99
N PHE A 134 15.03 9.19 1.21
CA PHE A 134 14.09 8.94 0.12
C PHE A 134 14.07 10.03 -0.96
N ASP A 135 13.91 11.29 -0.56
CA ASP A 135 13.85 12.43 -1.47
C ASP A 135 15.18 12.67 -2.16
N THR A 136 16.27 12.66 -1.40
CA THR A 136 17.62 12.87 -1.92
C THR A 136 18.06 11.79 -2.89
N LEU A 137 17.81 10.51 -2.59
CA LEU A 137 18.14 9.44 -3.54
C LEU A 137 17.31 9.55 -4.82
N GLY A 138 16.03 9.95 -4.72
CA GLY A 138 15.22 10.22 -5.90
C GLY A 138 15.73 11.40 -6.73
N PHE A 139 16.12 12.49 -6.07
CA PHE A 139 16.67 13.67 -6.72
C PHE A 139 18.01 13.36 -7.41
N VAL A 140 18.94 12.72 -6.73
CA VAL A 140 20.26 12.40 -7.31
C VAL A 140 20.12 11.37 -8.43
N ALA A 141 19.26 10.35 -8.31
CA ALA A 141 19.01 9.41 -9.40
C ALA A 141 18.42 10.09 -10.66
N ALA A 142 17.66 11.17 -10.48
CA ALA A 142 17.17 11.98 -11.59
C ALA A 142 18.29 12.77 -12.28
N GLN A 143 19.27 13.29 -11.52
CA GLN A 143 20.42 14.03 -12.07
C GLN A 143 21.45 13.11 -12.70
N ASP A 144 21.75 11.98 -12.06
CA ASP A 144 22.73 11.00 -12.54
C ASP A 144 22.17 10.13 -13.68
N HIS A 145 20.86 10.20 -13.94
CA HIS A 145 20.14 9.38 -14.91
C HIS A 145 20.31 7.86 -14.68
N THR A 146 20.52 7.45 -13.44
CA THR A 146 20.63 6.05 -13.02
C THR A 146 20.32 5.94 -11.52
N TYR A 147 19.75 4.82 -11.09
CA TYR A 147 19.61 4.53 -9.66
C TYR A 147 20.68 3.52 -9.22
N MET A 148 20.95 2.50 -10.02
CA MET A 148 21.87 1.40 -9.73
C MET A 148 23.30 1.85 -9.54
N ARG A 149 23.73 2.85 -10.32
CA ARG A 149 25.11 3.38 -10.34
C ARG A 149 25.16 4.85 -9.95
N MET A 150 24.24 5.25 -9.07
CA MET A 150 24.17 6.62 -8.58
C MET A 150 25.48 6.98 -7.85
N SER A 151 25.93 8.22 -8.02
CA SER A 151 27.15 8.75 -7.38
C SER A 151 27.16 8.58 -5.87
N LEU A 152 26.01 8.71 -5.21
CA LEU A 152 25.85 8.50 -3.76
C LEU A 152 26.08 7.06 -3.29
N PHE A 153 26.04 6.08 -4.20
CA PHE A 153 26.30 4.67 -3.91
C PHE A 153 27.77 4.29 -4.09
N ASP A 154 28.62 5.21 -4.57
CA ASP A 154 30.05 5.02 -4.61
C ASP A 154 30.64 5.04 -3.19
N ALA A 155 31.33 3.97 -2.81
CA ALA A 155 31.93 3.82 -1.48
C ALA A 155 33.11 4.78 -1.25
N ASP A 156 33.78 5.24 -2.32
CA ASP A 156 34.86 6.22 -2.21
C ASP A 156 34.30 7.61 -1.88
N TYR A 157 33.13 7.93 -2.45
CA TYR A 157 32.43 9.20 -2.21
C TYR A 157 31.61 9.19 -0.91
N ASN A 158 30.90 8.09 -0.62
CA ASN A 158 30.10 7.90 0.58
C ASN A 158 30.44 6.58 1.29
N PRO A 159 31.51 6.55 2.11
CA PRO A 159 31.98 5.34 2.80
C PRO A 159 30.98 4.74 3.80
N SER A 160 29.90 5.47 4.11
CA SER A 160 28.88 5.02 5.05
C SER A 160 27.69 4.30 4.41
N ILE A 161 27.57 4.32 3.07
CA ILE A 161 26.35 3.90 2.38
C ILE A 161 26.02 2.41 2.54
N HIS A 162 27.04 1.57 2.68
CA HIS A 162 26.91 0.12 2.89
C HIS A 162 26.85 -0.29 4.37
N ARG A 163 27.14 0.62 5.31
CA ARG A 163 27.12 0.33 6.74
C ARG A 163 25.70 0.04 7.22
N ALA A 164 25.58 -0.61 8.37
CA ALA A 164 24.29 -0.90 8.99
C ALA A 164 23.40 0.36 9.11
N GLY A 165 22.15 0.25 8.67
CA GLY A 165 21.21 1.38 8.59
C GLY A 165 21.32 2.23 7.31
N GLY A 166 22.22 1.87 6.38
CA GLY A 166 22.36 2.52 5.07
C GLY A 166 21.10 2.41 4.21
N SER A 167 20.84 3.45 3.42
CA SER A 167 19.60 3.56 2.63
C SER A 167 19.62 2.82 1.28
N ILE A 168 20.74 2.18 0.93
CA ILE A 168 20.99 1.57 -0.38
C ILE A 168 20.17 0.29 -0.64
N ALA A 169 19.86 -0.48 0.40
CA ALA A 169 19.08 -1.71 0.28
C ALA A 169 17.55 -1.53 0.46
N TYR A 170 17.07 -0.29 0.59
CA TYR A 170 15.63 -0.03 0.57
C TYR A 170 15.05 -0.34 -0.81
N ALA A 171 13.89 -0.99 -0.82
CA ALA A 171 13.16 -1.29 -2.04
C ALA A 171 12.84 0.02 -2.81
N PRO A 172 12.90 0.01 -4.16
CA PRO A 172 13.17 1.22 -4.93
C PRO A 172 11.92 2.02 -5.29
N PHE A 173 10.71 1.56 -4.96
CA PHE A 173 9.47 2.24 -5.36
C PHE A 173 9.46 3.73 -5.03
N VAL A 174 9.80 4.09 -3.80
CA VAL A 174 9.67 5.49 -3.35
C VAL A 174 10.70 6.36 -4.02
N GLN A 175 11.97 5.95 -4.00
CA GLN A 175 13.08 6.68 -4.59
C GLN A 175 12.89 6.83 -6.11
N MET A 176 12.51 5.76 -6.81
CA MET A 176 12.24 5.84 -8.25
C MET A 176 10.98 6.63 -8.58
N SER A 177 9.97 6.64 -7.71
CA SER A 177 8.80 7.51 -7.89
C SER A 177 9.13 8.99 -7.76
N TYR A 178 10.07 9.33 -6.88
CA TYR A 178 10.56 10.69 -6.73
C TYR A 178 11.48 11.07 -7.89
N ALA A 179 12.38 10.16 -8.29
CA ALA A 179 13.19 10.32 -9.49
C ALA A 179 12.32 10.57 -10.71
N TYR A 180 11.21 9.85 -10.86
CA TYR A 180 10.28 10.03 -11.97
C TYR A 180 9.78 11.48 -12.09
N VAL A 181 9.28 12.07 -11.02
CA VAL A 181 8.76 13.45 -11.07
C VAL A 181 9.88 14.48 -11.21
N TYR A 182 11.05 14.26 -10.61
CA TYR A 182 12.22 15.13 -10.78
C TYR A 182 12.76 15.09 -12.21
N ILE A 183 12.86 13.92 -12.84
CA ILE A 183 13.23 13.75 -14.27
C ILE A 183 12.28 14.55 -15.19
N LEU A 184 11.01 14.65 -14.81
CA LEU A 184 9.99 15.39 -15.56
C LEU A 184 9.98 16.90 -15.24
N GLY A 185 10.83 17.36 -14.32
CA GLY A 185 11.00 18.77 -13.97
C GLY A 185 10.09 19.25 -12.83
N ALA A 186 9.65 18.37 -11.93
CA ALA A 186 8.94 18.79 -10.72
C ALA A 186 9.92 19.46 -9.73
N GLU A 187 9.45 20.50 -9.03
CA GLU A 187 10.23 21.16 -7.96
C GLU A 187 10.19 20.36 -6.64
N THR A 188 9.22 19.45 -6.49
CA THR A 188 9.07 18.65 -5.28
C THR A 188 8.58 17.23 -5.59
N SER A 189 9.16 16.26 -4.87
CA SER A 189 8.70 14.87 -4.86
C SER A 189 7.33 14.68 -4.21
N LYS A 190 6.89 15.63 -3.39
CA LYS A 190 5.69 15.52 -2.54
C LYS A 190 4.38 15.44 -3.33
N SER A 191 4.42 15.71 -4.63
CA SER A 191 3.35 15.38 -5.56
C SER A 191 2.98 13.88 -5.53
N ILE A 192 3.96 13.00 -5.34
CA ILE A 192 3.74 11.56 -5.23
C ILE A 192 2.95 11.16 -3.99
N PRO A 193 3.38 11.46 -2.74
CA PRO A 193 2.57 11.13 -1.55
C PRO A 193 1.20 11.79 -1.56
N ALA A 194 1.06 13.00 -2.10
CA ALA A 194 -0.24 13.67 -2.27
C ALA A 194 -1.19 12.85 -3.16
N LEU A 195 -0.72 12.45 -4.34
CA LEU A 195 -1.51 11.63 -5.26
C LEU A 195 -1.74 10.22 -4.70
N MET A 196 -0.72 9.58 -4.11
CA MET A 196 -0.88 8.27 -3.49
C MET A 196 -2.01 8.25 -2.46
N TYR A 197 -2.05 9.25 -1.57
CA TYR A 197 -3.04 9.32 -0.51
C TYR A 197 -4.45 9.64 -1.03
N LEU A 198 -4.59 10.62 -1.93
CA LEU A 198 -5.86 10.93 -2.62
C LEU A 198 -6.47 9.70 -3.28
N PHE A 199 -5.67 9.00 -4.09
CA PHE A 199 -6.11 7.83 -4.82
C PHE A 199 -6.43 6.65 -3.90
N PHE A 200 -5.65 6.49 -2.82
CA PHE A 200 -5.93 5.50 -1.78
C PHE A 200 -7.26 5.75 -1.07
N VAL A 201 -7.57 6.99 -0.67
CA VAL A 201 -8.84 7.32 -0.02
C VAL A 201 -10.03 6.94 -0.92
N ILE A 202 -9.92 7.22 -2.22
CA ILE A 202 -10.91 6.83 -3.22
C ILE A 202 -11.01 5.29 -3.32
N ALA A 203 -9.88 4.58 -3.42
CA ALA A 203 -9.85 3.12 -3.52
C ALA A 203 -10.43 2.43 -2.27
N PHE A 204 -10.07 2.92 -1.09
CA PHE A 204 -10.50 2.38 0.20
C PHE A 204 -12.01 2.54 0.39
N TYR A 205 -12.55 3.72 0.08
CA TYR A 205 -13.99 3.93 0.01
C TYR A 205 -14.64 2.97 -1.01
N GLY A 206 -14.02 2.82 -2.18
CA GLY A 206 -14.45 1.97 -3.28
C GLY A 206 -14.57 0.47 -2.95
N ILE A 207 -13.66 -0.08 -2.15
CA ILE A 207 -13.74 -1.48 -1.72
C ILE A 207 -14.68 -1.67 -0.51
N LEU A 208 -14.77 -0.68 0.37
CA LEU A 208 -15.69 -0.72 1.52
C LEU A 208 -17.15 -0.78 1.07
N ARG A 209 -17.55 0.08 0.14
CA ARG A 209 -18.92 0.15 -0.41
C ARG A 209 -19.42 -1.15 -1.06
N ARG A 210 -18.53 -2.10 -1.39
CA ARG A 210 -18.93 -3.43 -1.86
C ARG A 210 -19.56 -4.28 -0.76
N ASN A 211 -19.16 -4.02 0.48
CA ASN A 211 -19.44 -4.87 1.62
C ASN A 211 -20.34 -4.20 2.65
N THR A 212 -20.42 -2.86 2.64
CA THR A 212 -21.23 -2.06 3.57
C THR A 212 -21.94 -0.93 2.83
N GLY A 213 -22.90 -0.27 3.48
CA GLY A 213 -23.59 0.89 2.91
C GLY A 213 -22.66 2.08 2.74
N LYS A 214 -22.98 2.96 1.79
CA LYS A 214 -22.12 4.08 1.39
C LYS A 214 -21.80 5.08 2.51
N THR A 215 -22.74 5.29 3.44
CA THR A 215 -22.58 6.20 4.58
C THR A 215 -21.56 5.63 5.56
N VAL A 216 -21.67 4.34 5.89
CA VAL A 216 -20.69 3.68 6.77
C VAL A 216 -19.34 3.51 6.07
N ALA A 217 -19.34 3.28 4.75
CA ALA A 217 -18.10 3.26 3.96
C ALA A 217 -17.40 4.63 4.00
N ALA A 218 -18.12 5.73 3.81
CA ALA A 218 -17.59 7.08 3.91
C ALA A 218 -17.09 7.37 5.34
N LEU A 219 -17.89 7.05 6.36
CA LEU A 219 -17.50 7.26 7.76
C LEU A 219 -16.22 6.50 8.13
N SER A 220 -16.13 5.23 7.72
CA SER A 220 -14.94 4.39 7.97
C SER A 220 -13.72 4.90 7.20
N THR A 221 -13.93 5.44 5.99
CA THR A 221 -12.86 6.07 5.21
C THR A 221 -12.37 7.35 5.90
N LEU A 222 -13.29 8.18 6.41
CA LEU A 222 -12.96 9.40 7.14
C LEU A 222 -12.14 9.09 8.42
N PHE A 223 -12.55 8.11 9.21
CA PHE A 223 -11.79 7.76 10.41
C PHE A 223 -10.44 7.11 10.10
N MET A 224 -10.37 6.30 9.05
CA MET A 224 -9.12 5.73 8.57
C MET A 224 -8.15 6.85 8.16
N MET A 225 -8.61 7.83 7.39
CA MET A 225 -7.74 8.93 6.96
C MET A 225 -7.37 9.87 8.10
N MET A 226 -8.25 10.06 9.09
CA MET A 226 -8.00 10.93 10.24
C MET A 226 -7.18 10.27 11.36
N ALA A 227 -6.71 9.03 11.18
CA ALA A 227 -5.78 8.42 12.12
C ALA A 227 -4.53 9.33 12.24
N PRO A 228 -4.17 9.83 13.45
CA PRO A 228 -3.27 10.97 13.59
C PRO A 228 -1.91 10.80 12.89
N GLU A 229 -1.21 9.69 13.13
CA GLU A 229 0.10 9.43 12.51
C GLU A 229 -0.04 9.13 11.00
N MET A 230 -1.14 8.50 10.57
CA MET A 230 -1.37 8.24 9.16
C MET A 230 -1.54 9.55 8.37
N LEU A 231 -2.30 10.51 8.90
CA LEU A 231 -2.49 11.84 8.31
C LEU A 231 -1.23 12.70 8.43
N ALA A 232 -0.48 12.59 9.53
CA ALA A 232 0.77 13.32 9.69
C ALA A 232 1.80 12.90 8.64
N PHE A 233 1.96 11.58 8.45
CA PHE A 233 2.95 11.00 7.54
C PHE A 233 2.49 10.95 6.07
N SER A 234 1.20 11.06 5.77
CA SER A 234 0.71 11.11 4.39
C SER A 234 1.24 12.31 3.61
N SER A 235 1.67 13.34 4.34
CA SER A 235 2.26 14.56 3.78
C SER A 235 3.79 14.56 3.71
N LEU A 236 4.46 13.48 4.14
CA LEU A 236 5.93 13.38 4.15
C LEU A 236 6.43 12.55 2.95
N SER A 237 7.63 12.85 2.47
CA SER A 237 8.26 12.09 1.38
C SER A 237 8.90 10.81 1.93
N THR A 238 8.10 9.94 2.53
CA THR A 238 8.55 8.70 3.20
C THR A 238 7.82 7.46 2.70
N THR A 239 8.34 6.29 3.04
CA THR A 239 7.81 4.99 2.58
C THR A 239 6.58 4.51 3.35
N ASN A 240 6.33 5.03 4.55
CA ASN A 240 5.46 4.37 5.54
C ASN A 240 3.98 4.34 5.09
N VAL A 241 3.42 5.49 4.72
CA VAL A 241 2.01 5.56 4.29
C VAL A 241 1.82 4.90 2.94
N MET A 242 2.77 5.03 2.01
CA MET A 242 2.70 4.32 0.72
C MET A 242 2.69 2.80 0.90
N GLN A 243 3.51 2.27 1.80
CA GLN A 243 3.45 0.86 2.17
C GLN A 243 2.08 0.50 2.77
N ALA A 244 1.56 1.32 3.68
CA ALA A 244 0.27 1.08 4.32
C ALA A 244 -0.90 1.04 3.32
N ILE A 245 -0.86 1.88 2.28
CA ILE A 245 -1.80 1.88 1.17
C ILE A 245 -1.80 0.52 0.47
N PHE A 246 -0.62 0.07 0.06
CA PHE A 246 -0.47 -1.19 -0.67
C PHE A 246 -0.80 -2.41 0.19
N ALA A 247 -0.30 -2.47 1.42
CA ALA A 247 -0.57 -3.55 2.36
C ALA A 247 -2.07 -3.60 2.72
N GLY A 248 -2.65 -2.46 3.08
CA GLY A 248 -4.05 -2.34 3.47
C GLY A 248 -5.00 -2.75 2.37
N LEU A 249 -4.86 -2.18 1.17
CA LEU A 249 -5.69 -2.55 0.02
C LEU A 249 -5.41 -3.99 -0.42
N GLY A 250 -4.16 -4.45 -0.41
CA GLY A 250 -3.79 -5.82 -0.77
C GLY A 250 -4.50 -6.86 0.10
N ILE A 251 -4.42 -6.71 1.42
CA ILE A 251 -5.13 -7.57 2.39
C ILE A 251 -6.65 -7.43 2.23
N ALA A 252 -7.17 -6.23 2.00
CA ALA A 252 -8.61 -6.00 1.83
C ALA A 252 -9.17 -6.72 0.58
N TYR A 253 -8.46 -6.66 -0.56
CA TYR A 253 -8.82 -7.38 -1.79
C TYR A 253 -8.66 -8.90 -1.64
N THR A 254 -7.58 -9.38 -1.00
CA THR A 254 -7.42 -10.81 -0.71
C THR A 254 -8.54 -11.33 0.21
N ALA A 255 -8.92 -10.59 1.24
CA ALA A 255 -10.04 -10.93 2.11
C ALA A 255 -11.39 -10.88 1.38
N SER A 256 -11.56 -9.91 0.47
CA SER A 256 -12.73 -9.82 -0.39
C SER A 256 -12.84 -11.07 -1.26
N TRP A 257 -11.75 -11.50 -1.90
CA TRP A 257 -11.70 -12.73 -2.71
C TRP A 257 -12.08 -13.97 -1.91
N LEU A 258 -11.62 -14.10 -0.67
CA LEU A 258 -11.97 -15.24 0.21
C LEU A 258 -13.48 -15.34 0.48
N ARG A 259 -14.23 -14.24 0.33
CA ARG A 259 -15.70 -14.20 0.43
C ARG A 259 -16.38 -14.33 -0.93
N SER A 260 -15.96 -13.53 -1.91
CA SER A 260 -16.64 -13.38 -3.21
C SER A 260 -16.25 -14.45 -4.24
N ARG A 261 -15.02 -14.98 -4.13
CA ARG A 261 -14.38 -15.92 -5.07
C ARG A 261 -14.21 -15.38 -6.49
N ASN A 262 -14.17 -14.05 -6.64
CA ASN A 262 -13.91 -13.39 -7.91
C ASN A 262 -12.42 -13.22 -8.14
N ASP A 263 -11.83 -13.99 -9.06
CA ASP A 263 -10.37 -14.03 -9.25
C ASP A 263 -9.72 -12.66 -9.54
N ASP A 264 -10.47 -11.72 -10.12
CA ASP A 264 -10.08 -10.31 -10.26
C ASP A 264 -9.56 -9.71 -8.92
N GLU A 265 -10.23 -10.02 -7.81
CA GLU A 265 -9.87 -9.56 -6.45
C GLU A 265 -8.61 -10.26 -5.92
N LEU A 266 -8.38 -11.53 -6.29
CA LEU A 266 -7.16 -12.26 -5.92
C LEU A 266 -5.94 -11.63 -6.58
N TYR A 267 -6.04 -11.33 -7.88
CA TYR A 267 -4.95 -10.74 -8.64
C TYR A 267 -4.68 -9.29 -8.23
N ALA A 268 -5.72 -8.50 -7.94
CA ALA A 268 -5.54 -7.16 -7.35
C ALA A 268 -4.84 -7.25 -5.99
N GLY A 269 -5.26 -8.17 -5.11
CA GLY A 269 -4.61 -8.40 -3.83
C GLY A 269 -3.13 -8.77 -3.99
N ALA A 270 -2.81 -9.70 -4.90
CA ALA A 270 -1.44 -10.11 -5.16
C ALA A 270 -0.55 -8.97 -5.70
N LEU A 271 -1.04 -8.19 -6.66
CA LEU A 271 -0.30 -7.05 -7.22
C LEU A 271 -0.05 -5.97 -6.18
N LEU A 272 -1.05 -5.64 -5.36
CA LEU A 272 -0.92 -4.65 -4.30
C LEU A 272 0.04 -5.12 -3.20
N LEU A 273 -0.01 -6.40 -2.81
CA LEU A 273 0.96 -6.93 -1.83
C LEU A 273 2.38 -6.98 -2.40
N GLY A 274 2.53 -7.28 -3.69
CA GLY A 274 3.81 -7.17 -4.40
C GLY A 274 4.32 -5.73 -4.46
N ALA A 275 3.45 -4.75 -4.72
CA ALA A 275 3.78 -3.32 -4.65
C ALA A 275 4.19 -2.90 -3.23
N ASN A 276 3.55 -3.44 -2.19
CA ASN A 276 3.95 -3.23 -0.80
C ASN A 276 5.39 -3.71 -0.54
N MET A 277 5.77 -4.88 -1.07
CA MET A 277 7.14 -5.38 -0.98
C MET A 277 8.12 -4.54 -1.80
N TRP A 278 7.70 -4.07 -2.98
CA TRP A 278 8.45 -3.14 -3.82
C TRP A 278 8.65 -1.76 -3.17
N CYS A 279 7.81 -1.42 -2.19
CA CYS A 279 7.91 -0.21 -1.37
C CYS A 279 8.82 -0.40 -0.16
N ARG A 280 8.68 -1.50 0.58
CA ARG A 280 9.52 -1.84 1.74
C ARG A 280 9.67 -3.35 1.90
N ASN A 281 10.90 -3.81 2.17
CA ASN A 281 11.22 -5.23 2.34
C ASN A 281 10.47 -5.90 3.51
N GLU A 282 10.14 -5.15 4.57
CA GLU A 282 9.32 -5.65 5.69
C GLU A 282 7.90 -6.02 5.24
N GLY A 283 7.47 -5.56 4.06
CA GLY A 283 6.18 -5.88 3.46
C GLY A 283 5.96 -7.38 3.23
N ILE A 284 7.03 -8.20 3.25
CA ILE A 284 6.97 -9.65 3.16
C ILE A 284 6.05 -10.28 4.21
N VAL A 285 5.89 -9.65 5.38
CA VAL A 285 5.04 -10.20 6.46
C VAL A 285 3.56 -10.20 6.09
N PHE A 286 3.12 -9.27 5.23
CA PHE A 286 1.74 -9.24 4.72
C PHE A 286 1.52 -10.31 3.65
N ILE A 287 2.51 -10.51 2.77
CA ILE A 287 2.50 -11.60 1.79
C ILE A 287 2.47 -12.96 2.52
N GLY A 288 3.36 -13.16 3.50
CA GLY A 288 3.42 -14.39 4.28
C GLY A 288 2.10 -14.69 4.97
N ALA A 289 1.51 -13.71 5.66
CA ALA A 289 0.23 -13.88 6.34
C ALA A 289 -0.91 -14.24 5.37
N ALA A 290 -0.99 -13.55 4.23
CA ALA A 290 -1.95 -13.87 3.18
C ALA A 290 -1.72 -15.27 2.61
N CYS A 291 -0.47 -15.65 2.33
CA CYS A 291 -0.11 -16.98 1.83
C CYS A 291 -0.48 -18.10 2.80
N VAL A 292 -0.30 -17.93 4.12
CA VAL A 292 -0.73 -18.93 5.12
C VAL A 292 -2.24 -19.13 5.08
N ILE A 293 -3.02 -18.05 5.10
CA ILE A 293 -4.48 -18.14 5.06
C ILE A 293 -4.98 -18.70 3.73
N LEU A 294 -4.37 -18.30 2.61
CA LEU A 294 -4.67 -18.84 1.29
C LEU A 294 -4.30 -20.31 1.17
N LEU A 295 -3.17 -20.74 1.74
CA LEU A 295 -2.76 -22.15 1.74
C LEU A 295 -3.80 -23.01 2.47
N ILE A 296 -4.27 -22.57 3.65
CA ILE A 296 -5.33 -23.25 4.39
C ILE A 296 -6.61 -23.37 3.55
N ASP A 297 -7.02 -22.29 2.86
CA ASP A 297 -8.20 -22.31 2.00
C ASP A 297 -8.00 -23.18 0.74
N CYS A 298 -6.83 -23.11 0.11
CA CYS A 298 -6.44 -23.91 -1.06
C CYS A 298 -6.39 -25.40 -0.76
N ILE A 299 -5.88 -25.81 0.41
CA ILE A 299 -5.90 -27.21 0.86
C ILE A 299 -7.34 -27.69 1.03
N ARG A 300 -8.17 -26.90 1.72
CA ARG A 300 -9.58 -27.23 1.96
C ARG A 300 -10.39 -27.37 0.67
N ARG A 301 -10.08 -26.55 -0.34
CA ARG A 301 -10.83 -26.47 -1.60
C ARG A 301 -10.14 -27.11 -2.80
N LYS A 302 -8.94 -27.68 -2.61
CA LYS A 302 -8.08 -28.25 -3.67
C LYS A 302 -7.75 -27.26 -4.81
N SER A 303 -7.66 -25.96 -4.52
CA SER A 303 -7.43 -24.89 -5.51
C SER A 303 -5.96 -24.41 -5.56
N TYR A 304 -5.01 -25.34 -5.58
CA TYR A 304 -3.57 -25.05 -5.45
C TYR A 304 -3.01 -24.09 -6.51
N ARG A 305 -3.50 -24.16 -7.75
CA ARG A 305 -3.06 -23.26 -8.84
C ARG A 305 -3.27 -21.79 -8.49
N LYS A 306 -4.39 -21.45 -7.83
CA LYS A 306 -4.69 -20.07 -7.42
C LYS A 306 -3.71 -19.57 -6.36
N GLY A 307 -3.37 -20.42 -5.39
CA GLY A 307 -2.36 -20.12 -4.37
C GLY A 307 -0.97 -19.89 -4.98
N LEU A 308 -0.58 -20.70 -5.97
CA LEU A 308 0.67 -20.52 -6.72
C LEU A 308 0.68 -19.21 -7.51
N TYR A 309 -0.38 -18.89 -8.25
CA TYR A 309 -0.47 -17.63 -9.00
C TYR A 309 -0.41 -16.41 -8.09
N PHE A 310 -1.15 -16.43 -6.97
CA PHE A 310 -1.09 -15.36 -5.98
C PHE A 310 0.33 -15.18 -5.44
N THR A 311 0.95 -16.27 -4.98
CA THR A 311 2.28 -16.23 -4.37
C THR A 311 3.32 -15.75 -5.37
N GLY A 312 3.35 -16.33 -6.57
CA GLY A 312 4.27 -15.93 -7.63
C GLY A 312 4.11 -14.46 -8.03
N LEU A 313 2.88 -13.97 -8.19
CA LEU A 313 2.62 -12.58 -8.57
C LEU A 313 3.00 -11.60 -7.45
N SER A 314 2.74 -11.95 -6.19
CA SER A 314 3.09 -11.11 -5.03
C SER A 314 4.60 -11.05 -4.76
N LEU A 315 5.35 -12.12 -5.07
CA LEU A 315 6.81 -12.17 -4.87
C LEU A 315 7.60 -11.66 -6.07
N LEU A 316 6.98 -11.50 -7.24
CA LEU A 316 7.66 -11.07 -8.46
C LEU A 316 8.46 -9.75 -8.28
N PRO A 317 7.91 -8.68 -7.66
CA PRO A 317 8.69 -7.47 -7.44
C PRO A 317 9.91 -7.69 -6.54
N ALA A 318 9.81 -8.56 -5.53
CA ALA A 318 10.95 -8.90 -4.67
C ALA A 318 12.05 -9.60 -5.46
N ILE A 319 11.69 -10.52 -6.35
CA ILE A 319 12.65 -11.22 -7.22
C ILE A 319 13.38 -10.21 -8.13
N ILE A 320 12.64 -9.29 -8.75
CA ILE A 320 13.22 -8.23 -9.57
C ILE A 320 14.19 -7.39 -8.73
N TRP A 321 13.81 -7.01 -7.51
CA TRP A 321 14.65 -6.20 -6.62
C TRP A 321 15.92 -6.94 -6.21
N PHE A 322 15.83 -8.22 -5.84
CA PHE A 322 17.01 -9.00 -5.46
C PHE A 322 17.99 -9.19 -6.63
N ILE A 323 17.48 -9.41 -7.84
CA ILE A 323 18.31 -9.46 -9.05
C ILE A 323 18.99 -8.11 -9.26
N TYR A 324 18.24 -7.02 -9.17
CA TYR A 324 18.73 -5.66 -9.34
C TYR A 324 19.83 -5.32 -8.34
N MET A 325 19.62 -5.61 -7.05
CA MET A 325 20.63 -5.42 -6.00
C MET A 325 21.89 -6.24 -6.27
N LYS A 326 21.74 -7.52 -6.65
CA LYS A 326 22.87 -8.40 -6.91
C LYS A 326 23.71 -7.92 -8.09
N ILE A 327 23.09 -7.44 -9.16
CA ILE A 327 23.78 -6.90 -10.33
C ILE A 327 24.45 -5.56 -10.01
N GLY A 328 23.75 -4.69 -9.27
CA GLY A 328 24.24 -3.37 -8.88
C GLY A 328 25.24 -3.36 -7.72
N GLY A 329 25.51 -4.51 -7.08
CA GLY A 329 26.34 -4.54 -5.87
C GLY A 329 25.71 -3.78 -4.68
N LEU A 330 24.38 -3.68 -4.64
CA LEU A 330 23.65 -2.93 -3.63
C LEU A 330 23.42 -3.82 -2.41
N TYR A 331 24.07 -3.52 -1.29
CA TYR A 331 23.89 -4.25 -0.03
C TYR A 331 24.08 -3.34 1.18
N THR A 332 23.55 -3.78 2.31
CA THR A 332 23.70 -3.10 3.60
C THR A 332 24.02 -4.12 4.67
N GLU A 333 25.01 -3.83 5.52
CA GLU A 333 25.38 -4.66 6.66
C GLU A 333 24.24 -4.77 7.68
N GLY A 334 24.12 -5.91 8.38
CA GLY A 334 23.21 -6.08 9.51
C GLY A 334 21.70 -6.12 9.18
N MET A 335 21.28 -5.88 7.93
CA MET A 335 19.84 -5.84 7.59
C MET A 335 19.17 -7.23 7.56
N ALA A 336 19.96 -8.31 7.46
CA ALA A 336 19.45 -9.67 7.33
C ALA A 336 19.48 -10.44 8.66
N ILE A 337 18.51 -11.33 8.86
CA ILE A 337 18.52 -12.32 9.93
C ILE A 337 19.66 -13.30 9.64
N THR A 338 20.72 -13.26 10.44
CA THR A 338 21.94 -14.07 10.24
C THR A 338 21.87 -15.41 10.93
N HIS A 339 21.15 -15.48 12.05
CA HIS A 339 20.95 -16.68 12.85
C HIS A 339 19.63 -16.59 13.62
N LEU A 340 19.14 -17.73 14.09
CA LEU A 340 17.98 -17.79 14.97
C LEU A 340 18.48 -17.92 16.41
N PHE A 341 17.86 -17.17 17.32
CA PHE A 341 18.19 -17.19 18.74
C PHE A 341 16.93 -17.13 19.60
N TRP A 342 17.10 -17.39 20.90
CA TRP A 342 16.05 -17.33 21.89
C TRP A 342 16.43 -16.41 23.06
N ASP A 343 15.65 -15.35 23.26
CA ASP A 343 15.78 -14.34 24.30
C ASP A 343 14.38 -13.95 24.83
N GLY A 344 14.03 -14.46 26.01
CA GLY A 344 12.73 -14.18 26.63
C GLY A 344 12.54 -12.71 27.04
N GLU A 345 13.62 -12.00 27.34
CA GLU A 345 13.58 -10.59 27.74
C GLU A 345 13.28 -9.71 26.53
N LYS A 346 13.98 -9.92 25.40
CA LYS A 346 13.70 -9.23 24.14
C LYS A 346 12.27 -9.48 23.68
N ALA A 347 11.78 -10.73 23.80
CA ALA A 347 10.39 -11.06 23.46
C ALA A 347 9.38 -10.27 24.34
N GLY A 348 9.62 -10.20 25.65
CA GLY A 348 8.80 -9.41 26.58
C GLY A 348 8.80 -7.92 26.25
N LEU A 349 9.96 -7.35 25.91
CA LEU A 349 10.09 -5.95 25.49
C LEU A 349 9.29 -5.66 24.22
N ILE A 350 9.35 -6.54 23.21
CA ILE A 350 8.62 -6.38 21.96
C ILE A 350 7.10 -6.43 22.21
N VAL A 351 6.62 -7.40 22.97
CA VAL A 351 5.19 -7.54 23.28
C VAL A 351 4.67 -6.30 24.03
N ASN A 352 5.39 -5.85 25.05
CA ASN A 352 5.03 -4.66 25.82
C ASN A 352 5.09 -3.39 24.95
N GLY A 353 6.10 -3.27 24.09
CA GLY A 353 6.22 -2.17 23.14
C GLY A 353 5.06 -2.13 22.15
N PHE A 354 4.69 -3.27 21.57
CA PHE A 354 3.56 -3.37 20.65
C PHE A 354 2.25 -3.01 21.35
N TRP A 355 2.02 -3.51 22.56
CA TRP A 355 0.84 -3.17 23.34
C TRP A 355 0.75 -1.67 23.67
N SER A 356 1.87 -1.06 24.05
CA SER A 356 1.97 0.39 24.28
C SER A 356 1.61 1.19 23.04
N LEU A 357 2.06 0.77 21.86
CA LEU A 357 1.70 1.41 20.59
C LEU A 357 0.20 1.25 20.28
N PHE A 358 -0.35 0.03 20.39
CA PHE A 358 -1.76 -0.22 20.07
C PHE A 358 -2.74 0.53 20.97
N THR A 359 -2.34 0.76 22.23
CA THR A 359 -3.18 1.45 23.22
C THR A 359 -3.00 2.97 23.21
N ASN A 360 -2.08 3.52 22.40
CA ASN A 360 -1.80 4.94 22.38
C ASN A 360 -2.74 5.71 21.42
N PRO A 361 -3.70 6.51 21.93
CA PRO A 361 -4.63 7.25 21.09
C PRO A 361 -3.99 8.43 20.36
N ILE A 362 -2.83 8.92 20.81
CA ILE A 362 -2.10 10.01 20.15
C ILE A 362 -1.63 9.56 18.76
N TYR A 363 -1.25 8.28 18.62
CA TYR A 363 -0.72 7.77 17.36
C TYR A 363 -1.80 7.31 16.39
N TYR A 364 -2.79 6.56 16.88
CA TYR A 364 -3.73 5.85 16.01
C TYR A 364 -5.20 6.24 16.24
N GLY A 365 -5.46 7.24 17.09
CA GLY A 365 -6.80 7.67 17.43
C GLY A 365 -7.59 6.52 18.03
N TRP A 366 -8.77 6.26 17.47
CA TRP A 366 -9.65 5.18 17.93
C TRP A 366 -9.50 3.87 17.15
N THR A 367 -8.55 3.79 16.21
CA THR A 367 -8.43 2.68 15.26
C THR A 367 -8.38 1.31 15.97
N PHE A 368 -7.45 1.12 16.90
CA PHE A 368 -7.27 -0.16 17.59
C PHE A 368 -8.36 -0.42 18.63
N SER A 369 -8.89 0.63 19.28
CA SER A 369 -10.02 0.51 20.21
C SER A 369 -11.30 0.06 19.50
N VAL A 370 -11.63 0.68 18.36
CA VAL A 370 -12.77 0.29 17.52
C VAL A 370 -12.57 -1.12 16.99
N PHE A 371 -11.36 -1.46 16.52
CA PHE A 371 -11.03 -2.81 16.08
C PHE A 371 -11.29 -3.85 17.19
N ALA A 372 -10.82 -3.60 18.41
CA ALA A 372 -11.06 -4.49 19.55
C ALA A 372 -12.56 -4.63 19.88
N ILE A 373 -13.32 -3.52 19.89
CA ILE A 373 -14.78 -3.54 20.12
C ILE A 373 -15.48 -4.39 19.06
N PHE A 374 -15.11 -4.26 17.79
CA PHE A 374 -15.73 -5.05 16.71
C PHE A 374 -15.30 -6.52 16.73
N ILE A 375 -14.10 -6.86 17.20
CA ILE A 375 -13.73 -8.26 17.48
C ILE A 375 -14.65 -8.83 18.56
N LEU A 376 -14.78 -8.14 19.69
CA LEU A 376 -15.60 -8.61 20.82
C LEU A 376 -17.09 -8.70 20.43
N GLY A 377 -17.63 -7.64 19.84
CA GLY A 377 -19.01 -7.62 19.37
C GLY A 377 -19.31 -8.72 18.36
N ASN A 378 -18.40 -8.95 17.40
CA ASN A 378 -18.60 -9.93 16.34
C ASN A 378 -18.15 -11.36 16.71
N SER A 379 -17.65 -11.59 17.94
CA SER A 379 -17.05 -12.86 18.36
C SER A 379 -17.97 -14.07 18.15
N TRP A 380 -19.26 -13.92 18.44
CA TRP A 380 -20.23 -15.00 18.21
C TRP A 380 -20.32 -15.40 16.72
N PHE A 381 -20.41 -14.41 15.81
CA PHE A 381 -20.47 -14.64 14.37
C PHE A 381 -19.14 -15.18 13.82
N MET A 382 -18.01 -14.72 14.36
CA MET A 382 -16.69 -15.25 14.01
C MET A 382 -16.55 -16.73 14.37
N ILE A 383 -16.98 -17.13 15.58
CA ILE A 383 -16.87 -18.53 16.03
C ILE A 383 -17.86 -19.43 15.27
N LYS A 384 -19.13 -19.02 15.17
CA LYS A 384 -20.19 -19.88 14.61
C LYS A 384 -20.24 -19.86 13.08
N ARG A 385 -19.95 -18.72 12.45
CA ARG A 385 -20.09 -18.52 11.00
C ARG A 385 -18.77 -18.24 10.28
N LYS A 386 -17.65 -18.17 11.01
CA LYS A 386 -16.34 -17.82 10.46
C LYS A 386 -16.33 -16.45 9.77
N ASP A 387 -17.23 -15.56 10.19
CA ASP A 387 -17.37 -14.21 9.62
C ASP A 387 -16.07 -13.42 9.82
N ASN A 388 -15.50 -12.89 8.73
CA ASN A 388 -14.22 -12.16 8.71
C ASN A 388 -13.02 -12.83 9.40
N LEU A 389 -13.11 -14.12 9.74
CA LEU A 389 -12.06 -14.83 10.48
C LEU A 389 -10.75 -14.89 9.69
N ALA A 390 -10.84 -15.01 8.37
CA ALA A 390 -9.67 -15.00 7.50
C ALA A 390 -8.97 -13.63 7.47
N LEU A 391 -9.73 -12.53 7.47
CA LEU A 391 -9.17 -11.17 7.53
C LEU A 391 -8.48 -10.94 8.89
N LEU A 392 -9.14 -11.31 9.99
CA LEU A 392 -8.50 -11.24 11.31
C LEU A 392 -7.24 -12.11 11.36
N GLY A 393 -7.30 -13.32 10.81
CA GLY A 393 -6.15 -14.22 10.72
C GLY A 393 -4.97 -13.58 9.99
N MET A 394 -5.21 -12.92 8.84
CA MET A 394 -4.15 -12.20 8.13
C MET A 394 -3.57 -11.04 8.97
N ILE A 395 -4.43 -10.23 9.62
CA ILE A 395 -3.98 -9.12 10.47
C ILE A 395 -3.10 -9.64 11.62
N VAL A 396 -3.58 -10.63 12.37
CA VAL A 396 -2.87 -11.19 13.53
C VAL A 396 -1.58 -11.86 13.10
N LEU A 397 -1.59 -12.66 12.02
CA LEU A 397 -0.38 -13.29 11.50
C LEU A 397 0.65 -12.27 11.03
N SER A 398 0.24 -11.16 10.41
CA SER A 398 1.17 -10.10 10.03
C SER A 398 1.81 -9.41 11.24
N ILE A 399 1.07 -9.20 12.33
CA ILE A 399 1.63 -8.69 13.60
C ILE A 399 2.66 -9.68 14.16
N VAL A 400 2.32 -10.98 14.19
CA VAL A 400 3.22 -12.03 14.68
C VAL A 400 4.48 -12.13 13.81
N PHE A 401 4.35 -12.16 12.49
CA PHE A 401 5.48 -12.21 11.57
C PHE A 401 6.36 -10.97 11.66
N TYR A 402 5.79 -9.79 11.82
CA TYR A 402 6.57 -8.59 12.10
C TYR A 402 7.30 -8.67 13.44
N GLY A 403 6.62 -9.16 14.48
CA GLY A 403 7.23 -9.43 15.78
C GLY A 403 8.43 -10.39 15.67
N LEU A 404 8.31 -11.44 14.85
CA LEU A 404 9.41 -12.38 14.58
C LEU A 404 10.56 -11.73 13.80
N VAL A 405 10.27 -10.86 12.83
CA VAL A 405 11.31 -10.10 12.13
C VAL A 405 12.07 -9.21 13.12
N VAL A 406 11.35 -8.40 13.91
CA VAL A 406 11.97 -7.53 14.93
C VAL A 406 12.73 -8.33 15.98
N TYR A 407 12.22 -9.50 16.33
CA TYR A 407 12.86 -10.38 17.29
C TYR A 407 14.16 -10.98 16.78
N HIS A 408 14.20 -11.46 15.55
CA HIS A 408 15.38 -12.16 14.99
C HIS A 408 16.39 -11.24 14.30
N VAL A 409 16.07 -9.98 14.04
CA VAL A 409 17.05 -9.02 13.53
C VAL A 409 18.02 -8.63 14.65
N ASP A 410 19.31 -8.74 14.33
CA ASP A 410 20.42 -8.28 15.15
C ASP A 410 20.63 -6.78 14.90
N TYR A 411 20.03 -5.96 15.75
CA TYR A 411 20.17 -4.51 15.64
C TYR A 411 21.56 -4.07 16.09
N VAL A 412 22.48 -3.93 15.13
CA VAL A 412 23.83 -3.37 15.36
C VAL A 412 23.80 -1.83 15.32
N TRP A 413 22.83 -1.24 14.63
CA TRP A 413 22.74 0.20 14.37
C TRP A 413 21.80 0.94 15.33
N ASP A 414 20.99 0.24 16.12
CA ASP A 414 20.04 0.88 17.03
C ASP A 414 19.64 -0.03 18.21
N SER A 415 19.05 0.56 19.25
CA SER A 415 18.47 -0.17 20.37
C SER A 415 17.08 -0.72 20.03
N ILE A 416 16.69 -1.84 20.64
CA ILE A 416 15.34 -2.40 20.47
C ILE A 416 14.26 -1.39 20.90
N GLN A 417 14.51 -0.56 21.91
CA GLN A 417 13.61 0.47 22.38
C GLN A 417 13.36 1.54 21.31
N ASN A 418 14.41 2.00 20.62
CA ASN A 418 14.28 2.95 19.52
C ASN A 418 13.58 2.32 18.31
N VAL A 419 13.89 1.07 17.99
CA VAL A 419 13.18 0.32 16.94
C VAL A 419 11.67 0.27 17.23
N LEU A 420 11.29 0.01 18.48
CA LEU A 420 9.88 0.01 18.88
C LEU A 420 9.26 1.42 18.82
N ALA A 421 9.97 2.44 19.30
CA ALA A 421 9.48 3.83 19.35
C ALA A 421 9.30 4.46 17.95
N TYR A 422 10.15 4.11 16.99
CA TYR A 422 10.16 4.73 15.66
C TYR A 422 9.74 3.75 14.56
N SER A 423 10.48 2.65 14.37
CA SER A 423 10.25 1.72 13.25
C SER A 423 8.94 0.96 13.38
N ALA A 424 8.66 0.35 14.53
CA ALA A 424 7.42 -0.38 14.76
C ALA A 424 6.20 0.55 14.73
N LYS A 425 6.31 1.74 15.34
CA LYS A 425 5.26 2.78 15.26
C LYS A 425 4.86 3.06 13.81
N ARG A 426 5.85 3.26 12.94
CA ARG A 426 5.65 3.56 11.51
C ARG A 426 5.15 2.35 10.73
N PHE A 427 5.65 1.16 11.04
CA PHE A 427 5.19 -0.08 10.42
C PHE A 427 3.69 -0.32 10.69
N PHE A 428 3.22 0.05 11.89
CA PHE A 428 1.82 -0.13 12.29
C PHE A 428 0.81 0.73 11.53
N PHE A 429 1.26 1.70 10.72
CA PHE A 429 0.38 2.42 9.79
C PHE A 429 -0.34 1.45 8.85
N CYS A 430 0.32 0.35 8.46
CA CYS A 430 -0.26 -0.68 7.59
C CYS A 430 -1.52 -1.32 8.19
N PHE A 431 -1.64 -1.38 9.52
CA PHE A 431 -2.80 -1.98 10.18
C PHE A 431 -4.00 -1.03 10.23
N VAL A 432 -3.81 0.29 10.11
CA VAL A 432 -4.91 1.26 10.17
C VAL A 432 -6.01 0.98 9.14
N PRO A 433 -5.71 0.90 7.83
CA PRO A 433 -6.73 0.54 6.84
C PRO A 433 -7.30 -0.87 7.05
N MET A 434 -6.48 -1.83 7.49
CA MET A 434 -6.93 -3.21 7.72
C MET A 434 -7.93 -3.29 8.87
N CYS A 435 -7.68 -2.59 9.97
CA CYS A 435 -8.54 -2.52 11.15
C CYS A 435 -9.88 -1.85 10.82
N TRP A 436 -9.86 -0.73 10.10
CA TRP A 436 -11.08 -0.06 9.65
C TRP A 436 -11.87 -0.90 8.64
N TYR A 437 -11.19 -1.57 7.71
CA TYR A 437 -11.83 -2.51 6.79
C TYR A 437 -12.44 -3.71 7.52
N PHE A 438 -11.76 -4.25 8.52
CA PHE A 438 -12.30 -5.31 9.37
C PHE A 438 -13.57 -4.84 10.09
N ALA A 439 -13.49 -3.73 10.83
CA ALA A 439 -14.59 -3.18 11.61
C ALA A 439 -15.83 -2.97 10.73
N ALA A 440 -15.66 -2.30 9.59
CA ALA A 440 -16.74 -1.93 8.68
C ALA A 440 -17.38 -3.12 7.94
N THR A 441 -16.70 -4.27 7.85
CA THR A 441 -17.18 -5.43 7.09
C THR A 441 -17.65 -6.60 7.95
N THR A 442 -17.58 -6.48 9.28
CA THR A 442 -18.17 -7.47 10.20
C THR A 442 -19.66 -7.62 9.96
N GLN A 443 -20.23 -8.79 10.26
CA GLN A 443 -21.67 -9.02 10.11
C GLN A 443 -22.52 -7.99 10.88
N ILE A 444 -22.07 -7.57 12.06
CA ILE A 444 -22.75 -6.53 12.85
C ILE A 444 -22.69 -5.18 12.15
N ALA A 445 -21.52 -4.75 11.68
CA ALA A 445 -21.39 -3.49 10.95
C ALA A 445 -22.22 -3.47 9.67
N ARG A 446 -22.27 -4.58 8.93
CA ARG A 446 -23.06 -4.69 7.70
C ARG A 446 -24.55 -4.53 7.97
N LYS A 447 -25.10 -5.24 8.96
CA LYS A 447 -26.50 -5.10 9.38
C LYS A 447 -26.81 -3.70 9.91
N GLY A 448 -25.93 -3.14 10.73
CA GLY A 448 -26.06 -1.77 11.23
C GLY A 448 -26.06 -0.75 10.10
N SER A 449 -25.19 -0.96 9.10
CA SER A 449 -25.14 -0.10 7.92
C SER A 449 -26.42 -0.18 7.09
N GLU A 450 -26.98 -1.37 6.86
CA GLU A 450 -28.26 -1.51 6.14
C GLU A 450 -29.39 -0.76 6.87
N TYR A 451 -29.41 -0.80 8.20
CA TYR A 451 -30.37 -0.04 9.00
C TYR A 451 -30.16 1.47 8.86
N ILE A 452 -28.91 1.95 8.97
CA ILE A 452 -28.56 3.36 8.80
C ILE A 452 -28.97 3.86 7.41
N GLU A 453 -28.66 3.12 6.35
CA GLU A 453 -29.04 3.52 4.99
C GLU A 453 -30.55 3.64 4.80
N ARG A 454 -31.32 2.68 5.32
CA ARG A 454 -32.79 2.73 5.27
C ARG A 454 -33.38 3.88 6.08
N PHE A 455 -32.74 4.24 7.19
CA PHE A 455 -33.17 5.36 8.01
C PHE A 455 -32.86 6.71 7.35
N LEU A 456 -31.71 6.81 6.68
CA LEU A 456 -31.24 8.04 6.04
C LEU A 456 -31.71 8.23 4.60
N SER A 457 -32.20 7.18 3.93
CA SER A 457 -32.79 7.31 2.60
C SER A 457 -34.02 8.23 2.68
N LEU A 458 -33.97 9.35 1.95
CA LEU A 458 -35.11 10.25 1.79
C LEU A 458 -36.30 9.43 1.26
N LYS A 459 -37.41 9.45 1.99
CA LYS A 459 -38.69 8.91 1.51
C LYS A 459 -39.24 9.78 0.38
#